data_AF-A0A9P0HBH0-F1
#
_entry.id   AF-A0A9P0HBH0-F1
#
_cell.length_a   1.000
_cell.length_b   1.000
_cell.length_c   1.000
_cell.angle_alpha   90.00
_cell.angle_beta   90.00
_cell.angle_gamma   90.00
#
_symmetry.space_group_name_H-M   'P 1'
#
loop_
_entity.id
_entity.type
_entity.pdbx_description
1 polymer ?
#
loop_
_entity_poly.entity_id
_entity_poly.type
_entity_poly.pdbx_seq_one_letter_code
_entity_poly.pdbx_strand_id
1 'polypeptide(L)'
;MWVADTLSRASVGKSKQEEEKEAFVIGLIKNMPISDKKCDIVRKETEKDEELKAVCEWIDEGCPKTKDPLLGRYESVKDELTFCDGIIFKGCQIVVLKSLRMDMLRKIHYAHQGMTKCCAKAKGLLYWPNMKNDIKNMVKHCEICQKYANSQCKEPMVLQEVAEGPWSCRA
;
A
#
# COMPACT_ATOMS: atom_id res chain seq x y z
N MET A 1 51.63 -27.85 -23.45
CA MET A 1 51.66 -27.08 -22.19
C MET A 1 50.22 -26.89 -21.76
N TRP A 2 49.79 -27.59 -20.72
CA TRP A 2 48.40 -27.58 -20.26
C TRP A 2 48.17 -26.36 -19.39
N VAL A 3 47.27 -25.47 -19.80
CA VAL A 3 46.81 -24.34 -18.98
C VAL A 3 45.68 -24.87 -18.11
N ALA A 4 45.87 -24.81 -16.80
CA ALA A 4 44.86 -25.27 -15.84
C ALA A 4 43.70 -24.28 -15.78
N ASP A 5 42.49 -24.83 -15.93
CA ASP A 5 41.21 -24.17 -15.72
C ASP A 5 41.01 -23.94 -14.21
N THR A 6 40.73 -22.70 -13.82
CA THR A 6 40.43 -22.31 -12.44
C THR A 6 39.08 -21.61 -12.34
N LEU A 7 38.03 -22.25 -12.87
CA LEU A 7 36.66 -21.98 -12.45
C LEU A 7 36.21 -23.05 -11.46
N SER A 8 36.19 -22.75 -10.15
CA SER A 8 35.28 -23.48 -9.24
C SER A 8 35.11 -22.98 -7.80
N ARG A 9 35.71 -21.87 -7.35
CA ARG A 9 35.52 -21.43 -5.96
C ARG A 9 35.54 -19.91 -5.77
N ALA A 10 34.41 -19.26 -6.04
CA ALA A 10 34.09 -17.99 -5.39
C ALA A 10 32.59 -17.99 -5.09
N SER A 11 32.23 -17.76 -3.83
CA SER A 11 30.84 -17.59 -3.41
C SER A 11 30.17 -16.59 -4.36
N VAL A 12 28.94 -16.87 -4.79
CA VAL A 12 28.06 -15.88 -5.41
C VAL A 12 27.82 -14.82 -4.34
N GLY A 13 28.76 -13.88 -4.22
CA GLY A 13 28.62 -12.71 -3.38
C GLY A 13 27.51 -11.89 -4.01
N LYS A 14 26.51 -11.54 -3.19
CA LYS A 14 25.44 -10.63 -3.59
C LYS A 14 26.07 -9.46 -4.34
N SER A 15 25.49 -9.08 -5.46
CA SER A 15 26.00 -7.94 -6.21
C SER A 15 26.01 -6.72 -5.30
N LYS A 16 27.01 -5.84 -5.43
CA LYS A 16 27.13 -4.62 -4.61
C LYS A 16 25.83 -3.79 -4.63
N GLN A 17 25.05 -3.91 -5.71
CA GLN A 17 23.73 -3.30 -5.87
C GLN A 17 22.62 -3.98 -5.05
N GLU A 18 22.66 -5.29 -4.82
CA GLU A 18 21.70 -5.99 -3.96
C GLU A 18 21.93 -5.68 -2.48
N GLU A 19 23.18 -5.61 -2.03
CA GLU A 19 23.51 -5.22 -0.65
C GLU A 19 23.08 -3.77 -0.35
N GLU A 20 23.27 -2.85 -1.29
CA GLU A 20 22.84 -1.45 -1.17
C GLU A 20 21.32 -1.31 -1.14
N LYS A 21 20.60 -2.11 -1.95
CA LYS A 21 19.12 -2.17 -1.94
C LYS A 21 18.59 -2.75 -0.63
N GLU A 22 19.20 -3.84 -0.14
CA GLU A 22 18.84 -4.42 1.16
C GLU A 22 19.10 -3.42 2.30
N ALA A 23 20.25 -2.74 2.31
CA ALA A 23 20.58 -1.72 3.30
C ALA A 23 19.62 -0.52 3.25
N PHE A 24 19.19 -0.10 2.06
CA PHE A 24 18.18 0.94 1.87
C PHE A 24 16.82 0.53 2.43
N VAL A 25 16.37 -0.70 2.14
CA VAL A 25 15.10 -1.24 2.68
C VAL A 25 15.17 -1.38 4.21
N ILE A 26 16.28 -1.86 4.76
CA ILE A 26 16.50 -1.92 6.23
C ILE A 26 16.44 -0.52 6.85
N GLY A 27 17.01 0.49 6.18
CA GLY A 27 16.91 1.89 6.60
C GLY A 27 15.47 2.42 6.60
N LEU A 28 14.65 2.01 5.62
CA LEU A 28 13.23 2.36 5.55
C LEU A 28 12.42 1.73 6.70
N ILE A 29 12.73 0.49 7.09
CA ILE A 29 12.08 -0.20 8.21
C ILE A 29 12.36 0.53 9.53
N LYS A 30 13.61 0.93 9.76
CA LYS A 30 14.02 1.64 10.99
C LYS A 30 13.47 3.07 11.09
N ASN A 31 13.24 3.71 9.94
CA ASN A 31 12.73 5.09 9.87
C ASN A 31 11.21 5.18 9.69
N MET A 32 10.51 4.05 9.61
CA MET A 32 9.06 4.02 9.50
C MET A 32 8.40 4.35 10.86
N PRO A 33 7.29 5.10 10.87
CA PRO A 33 6.54 5.41 12.09
C PRO A 33 5.68 4.22 12.57
N ILE A 34 6.23 3.01 12.47
CA ILE A 34 5.63 1.77 12.97
C ILE A 34 6.49 1.30 14.14
N SER A 35 5.87 1.18 15.32
CA SER A 35 6.54 0.65 16.51
C SER A 35 7.01 -0.79 16.26
N ASP A 36 8.22 -1.15 16.71
CA ASP A 36 8.84 -2.48 16.56
C ASP A 36 7.88 -3.65 16.84
N LYS A 37 7.04 -3.51 17.88
CA LYS A 37 6.01 -4.50 18.26
C LYS A 37 5.03 -4.84 17.13
N LYS A 38 4.74 -3.89 16.24
CA LYS A 38 3.84 -4.09 15.10
C LYS A 38 4.56 -4.79 13.94
N CYS A 39 5.86 -4.53 13.75
CA CYS A 39 6.66 -5.28 12.78
C CYS A 39 6.71 -6.76 13.15
N ASP A 40 6.85 -7.09 14.44
CA ASP A 40 6.81 -8.48 14.90
C ASP A 40 5.46 -9.16 14.64
N ILE A 41 4.35 -8.42 14.78
CA ILE A 41 3.02 -8.94 14.45
C ILE A 41 2.90 -9.21 12.95
N VAL A 42 3.37 -8.28 12.11
CA VAL A 42 3.37 -8.46 10.65
C VAL A 42 4.21 -9.68 10.29
N ARG A 43 5.43 -9.82 10.84
CA ARG A 43 6.32 -10.96 10.59
C ARG A 43 5.65 -12.30 10.92
N LYS A 44 5.06 -12.41 12.11
CA LYS A 44 4.36 -13.63 12.56
C LYS A 44 3.13 -13.97 11.73
N GLU A 45 2.44 -12.96 11.19
CA GLU A 45 1.28 -13.18 10.35
C GLU A 45 1.70 -13.55 8.92
N THR A 46 2.82 -13.01 8.42
CA THR A 46 3.44 -13.40 7.12
C THR A 46 3.85 -14.85 7.11
N GLU A 47 4.40 -15.38 8.20
CA GLU A 47 4.74 -16.80 8.31
C GLU A 47 3.53 -17.74 8.20
N LYS A 48 2.33 -17.25 8.55
CA LYS A 48 1.09 -18.04 8.54
C LYS A 48 0.31 -17.91 7.24
N ASP A 49 0.48 -16.81 6.51
CA ASP A 49 -0.31 -16.50 5.32
C ASP A 49 0.26 -17.26 4.10
N GLU A 50 -0.52 -18.21 3.60
CA GLU A 50 -0.17 -19.03 2.44
C GLU A 50 0.01 -18.19 1.16
N GLU A 51 -0.76 -17.10 0.99
CA GLU A 51 -0.64 -16.22 -0.18
C GLU A 51 0.72 -15.52 -0.18
N LEU A 52 1.14 -14.96 0.97
CA LEU A 52 2.42 -14.26 1.05
C LEU A 52 3.62 -15.20 1.05
N LYS A 53 3.48 -16.40 1.59
CA LYS A 53 4.53 -17.41 1.50
C LYS A 53 4.79 -17.81 0.05
N ALA A 54 3.73 -18.04 -0.73
CA ALA A 54 3.85 -18.29 -2.17
C ALA A 54 4.48 -17.09 -2.90
N VAL A 55 4.18 -15.85 -2.49
CA VAL A 55 4.83 -14.65 -3.05
C VAL A 55 6.31 -14.58 -2.67
N CYS A 56 6.71 -14.98 -1.45
CA CYS A 56 8.12 -15.02 -1.06
C CYS A 56 8.91 -16.05 -1.88
N GLU A 57 8.39 -17.29 -1.97
CA GLU A 57 8.97 -18.35 -2.81
C GLU A 57 9.06 -17.89 -4.27
N TRP A 58 8.07 -17.14 -4.76
CA TRP A 58 8.08 -16.55 -6.10
C TRP A 58 9.17 -15.48 -6.30
N ILE A 59 9.45 -14.67 -5.28
CA ILE A 59 10.52 -13.65 -5.32
C ILE A 59 11.90 -14.33 -5.38
N ASP A 60 12.11 -15.42 -4.63
CA ASP A 60 13.40 -16.11 -4.53
C ASP A 60 13.68 -17.09 -5.69
N GLU A 61 12.70 -17.91 -6.09
CA GLU A 61 12.87 -18.96 -7.10
C GLU A 61 12.56 -18.49 -8.53
N GLY A 62 11.95 -17.32 -8.68
CA GLY A 62 11.45 -16.82 -9.95
C GLY A 62 10.12 -17.45 -10.37
N CYS A 63 9.63 -17.08 -11.55
CA CYS A 63 8.24 -17.32 -11.94
C CYS A 63 7.81 -18.79 -11.98
N PRO A 64 6.84 -19.24 -11.16
CA PRO A 64 6.31 -20.58 -11.26
C PRO A 64 5.59 -20.76 -12.60
N LYS A 65 5.79 -21.90 -13.25
CA LYS A 65 5.17 -22.25 -14.54
C LYS A 65 3.64 -22.34 -14.45
N THR A 66 3.11 -22.48 -13.24
CA THR A 66 1.68 -22.62 -12.96
C THR A 66 1.11 -21.25 -12.57
N LYS A 67 0.16 -20.74 -13.35
CA LYS A 67 -0.54 -19.48 -13.07
C LYS A 67 -1.51 -19.66 -11.91
N ASP A 68 -1.03 -19.49 -10.69
CA ASP A 68 -1.90 -19.44 -9.53
C ASP A 68 -2.73 -18.13 -9.56
N PRO A 69 -4.08 -18.16 -9.48
CA PRO A 69 -4.91 -16.96 -9.48
C PRO A 69 -4.53 -15.96 -8.38
N LEU A 70 -3.97 -16.46 -7.27
CA LEU A 70 -3.55 -15.65 -6.14
C LEU A 70 -2.29 -14.83 -6.48
N LEU A 71 -1.32 -15.46 -7.14
CA LEU A 71 -0.07 -14.86 -7.62
C LEU A 71 -0.30 -13.89 -8.78
N GLY A 72 -1.29 -14.18 -9.65
CA GLY A 72 -1.66 -13.30 -10.76
C GLY A 72 -2.03 -11.87 -10.32
N ARG A 73 -2.46 -11.68 -9.07
CA ARG A 73 -2.77 -10.35 -8.51
C ARG A 73 -1.52 -9.51 -8.21
N TYR A 74 -0.37 -10.14 -8.07
CA TYR A 74 0.92 -9.49 -7.81
C TYR A 74 1.83 -9.49 -9.05
N GLU A 75 1.45 -10.16 -10.15
CA GLU A 75 2.24 -10.25 -11.39
C GLU A 75 2.60 -8.88 -11.98
N SER A 76 1.67 -7.92 -11.95
CA SER A 76 1.93 -6.57 -12.46
C SER A 76 2.93 -5.76 -11.62
N VAL A 77 3.20 -6.18 -10.38
CA VAL A 77 4.07 -5.46 -9.46
C VAL A 77 5.28 -6.28 -9.03
N LYS A 78 5.47 -7.47 -9.60
CA LYS A 78 6.48 -8.45 -9.19
C LYS A 78 7.89 -7.86 -9.15
N ASP A 79 8.24 -7.02 -10.14
CA ASP A 79 9.58 -6.48 -10.31
C ASP A 79 9.88 -5.37 -9.27
N GLU A 80 8.84 -4.85 -8.62
CA GLU A 80 8.92 -3.87 -7.53
C GLU A 80 8.85 -4.51 -6.14
N LEU A 81 8.61 -5.82 -6.05
CA LEU A 81 8.50 -6.53 -4.79
C LEU A 81 9.88 -6.88 -4.24
N THR A 82 10.08 -6.62 -2.95
CA THR A 82 11.28 -6.98 -2.22
C THR A 82 10.92 -7.66 -0.92
N PHE A 83 11.66 -8.70 -0.55
CA PHE A 83 11.50 -9.38 0.73
C PHE A 83 12.62 -8.94 1.68
N CYS A 84 12.26 -8.47 2.88
CA CYS A 84 13.22 -8.03 3.88
C CYS A 84 12.69 -8.33 5.30
N ASP A 85 13.48 -9.04 6.09
CA ASP A 85 13.22 -9.32 7.51
C ASP A 85 11.82 -9.93 7.79
N GLY A 86 11.36 -10.82 6.91
CA GLY A 86 10.05 -11.48 6.99
C GLY A 86 8.86 -10.60 6.59
N ILE A 87 9.12 -9.47 5.93
CA ILE A 87 8.11 -8.54 5.44
C ILE A 87 8.32 -8.31 3.94
N ILE A 88 7.23 -8.33 3.18
CA ILE A 88 7.25 -8.00 1.75
C ILE A 88 6.97 -6.50 1.58
N PHE A 89 7.79 -5.86 0.76
CA PHE A 89 7.68 -4.46 0.38
C PHE A 89 7.41 -4.33 -1.11
N LYS A 90 6.72 -3.25 -1.49
CA LYS A 90 6.63 -2.76 -2.85
C LYS A 90 7.27 -1.37 -2.87
N GLY A 91 8.53 -1.28 -3.30
CA GLY A 91 9.33 -0.07 -3.10
C GLY A 91 9.42 0.31 -1.62
N CYS A 92 8.82 1.45 -1.23
CA CYS A 92 8.77 1.92 0.16
C CYS A 92 7.47 1.56 0.91
N GLN A 93 6.55 0.81 0.30
CA GLN A 93 5.26 0.46 0.89
C GLN A 93 5.28 -0.97 1.45
N ILE A 94 4.69 -1.19 2.62
CA ILE A 94 4.49 -2.54 3.17
C ILE A 94 3.34 -3.23 2.45
N VAL A 95 3.56 -4.46 2.01
CA VAL A 95 2.49 -5.32 1.50
C VAL A 95 1.67 -5.87 2.68
N VAL A 96 0.37 -5.58 2.70
CA VAL A 96 -0.51 -5.93 3.83
C VAL A 96 -1.25 -7.24 3.59
N LEU A 97 -1.09 -8.14 4.55
CA LEU A 97 -1.76 -9.43 4.63
C LEU A 97 -3.27 -9.33 4.69
N LYS A 98 -3.97 -10.34 4.20
CA LYS A 98 -5.44 -10.36 4.17
C LYS A 98 -6.05 -10.18 5.57
N SER A 99 -5.48 -10.83 6.59
CA SER A 99 -5.91 -10.71 8.00
C SER A 99 -5.82 -9.27 8.52
N LEU A 100 -4.75 -8.55 8.17
CA LEU A 100 -4.48 -7.20 8.68
C LEU A 100 -5.17 -6.09 7.88
N ARG A 101 -5.68 -6.38 6.67
CA ARG A 101 -6.33 -5.37 5.81
C ARG A 101 -7.48 -4.66 6.52
N MET A 102 -8.34 -5.40 7.24
CA MET A 102 -9.48 -4.78 7.93
C MET A 102 -9.02 -3.83 9.04
N ASP A 103 -8.01 -4.20 9.82
CA ASP A 103 -7.46 -3.35 10.86
C ASP A 103 -6.81 -2.09 10.30
N MET A 104 -6.08 -2.22 9.20
CA MET A 104 -5.47 -1.08 8.53
C MET A 104 -6.52 -0.15 7.92
N LEU A 105 -7.58 -0.70 7.30
CA LEU A 105 -8.69 0.09 6.77
C LEU A 105 -9.40 0.89 7.88
N ARG A 106 -9.65 0.26 9.04
CA ARG A 106 -10.23 0.96 10.20
C ARG A 106 -9.34 2.12 10.67
N LYS A 107 -8.03 1.93 10.72
CA LYS A 107 -7.07 2.98 11.10
C LYS A 107 -7.01 4.12 10.08
N ILE A 108 -6.99 3.80 8.79
CA ILE A 108 -7.00 4.80 7.72
C ILE A 108 -8.30 5.64 7.79
N HIS A 109 -9.42 4.97 8.06
CA HIS A 109 -10.76 5.56 8.09
C HIS A 109 -11.13 6.24 9.43
N TYR A 110 -10.33 6.07 10.50
CA TYR A 110 -10.66 6.50 11.87
C TYR A 110 -11.25 7.91 12.02
N ALA A 111 -10.76 8.88 11.26
CA ALA A 111 -11.23 10.27 11.30
C ALA A 111 -12.39 10.56 10.30
N HIS A 112 -13.10 9.54 9.83
CA HIS A 112 -14.21 9.60 8.86
C HIS A 112 -13.92 10.46 7.63
N GLN A 113 -12.67 10.41 7.18
CA GLN A 113 -12.21 11.21 6.07
C GLN A 113 -12.73 10.65 4.75
N GLY A 114 -13.01 11.53 3.80
CA GLY A 114 -13.42 11.14 2.45
C GLY A 114 -12.40 10.23 1.75
N MET A 115 -12.87 9.54 0.72
CA MET A 115 -12.10 8.54 -0.03
C MET A 115 -10.72 9.04 -0.47
N THR A 116 -10.61 10.26 -0.99
CA THR A 116 -9.35 10.82 -1.48
C THR A 116 -8.29 10.92 -0.39
N LYS A 117 -8.67 11.40 0.80
CA LYS A 117 -7.76 11.53 1.95
C LYS A 117 -7.35 10.16 2.48
N CYS A 118 -8.29 9.22 2.56
CA CYS A 118 -8.00 7.83 2.94
C CYS A 118 -7.02 7.17 1.96
N CYS A 119 -7.22 7.34 0.65
CA CYS A 119 -6.31 6.82 -0.37
C CYS A 119 -4.91 7.45 -0.26
N ALA A 120 -4.82 8.76 -0.05
CA ALA A 120 -3.54 9.46 0.09
C ALA A 120 -2.74 8.95 1.30
N LYS A 121 -3.40 8.73 2.45
CA LYS A 121 -2.78 8.15 3.64
C LYS A 121 -2.24 6.74 3.40
N ALA A 122 -3.01 5.90 2.70
CA ALA A 122 -2.61 4.51 2.43
C ALA A 122 -1.45 4.43 1.43
N LYS A 123 -1.50 5.22 0.34
CA LYS A 123 -0.51 5.21 -0.75
C LYS A 123 0.94 5.45 -0.31
N GLY A 124 1.17 6.15 0.79
CA GLY A 124 2.54 6.42 1.26
C GLY A 124 3.19 5.26 2.02
N LEU A 125 2.39 4.34 2.56
CA LEU A 125 2.86 3.40 3.60
C LEU A 125 2.49 1.94 3.30
N LEU A 126 1.34 1.71 2.67
CA LEU A 126 0.73 0.39 2.58
C LEU A 126 0.34 0.07 1.13
N TYR A 127 0.37 -1.22 0.79
CA TYR A 127 -0.04 -1.73 -0.50
C TYR A 127 -0.72 -3.09 -0.36
N TRP A 128 -1.78 -3.32 -1.14
CA TRP A 128 -2.31 -4.65 -1.45
C TRP A 128 -3.18 -4.57 -2.72
N PRO A 129 -3.41 -5.70 -3.41
CA PRO A 129 -4.28 -5.72 -4.60
C PRO A 129 -5.68 -5.21 -4.25
N ASN A 130 -6.23 -4.34 -5.10
CA ASN A 130 -7.56 -3.73 -4.91
C ASN A 130 -7.74 -2.84 -3.65
N MET A 131 -6.65 -2.38 -3.02
CA MET A 131 -6.70 -1.48 -1.85
C MET A 131 -7.64 -0.26 -2.03
N LYS A 132 -7.60 0.39 -3.19
CA LYS A 132 -8.47 1.54 -3.48
C LYS A 132 -9.95 1.17 -3.42
N ASN A 133 -10.31 -0.01 -3.91
CA ASN A 133 -11.68 -0.50 -3.91
C ASN A 133 -12.14 -0.85 -2.48
N ASP A 134 -11.25 -1.45 -1.68
CA ASP A 134 -11.55 -1.75 -0.28
C ASP A 134 -11.76 -0.48 0.55
N ILE A 135 -10.93 0.56 0.33
CA ILE A 135 -11.12 1.88 0.95
C ILE A 135 -12.46 2.48 0.54
N LYS A 136 -12.80 2.43 -0.76
CA LYS A 136 -14.09 2.92 -1.26
C LYS A 136 -15.25 2.20 -0.58
N ASN A 137 -15.18 0.89 -0.46
CA ASN A 137 -16.20 0.09 0.21
C ASN A 137 -16.32 0.44 1.70
N MET A 138 -15.20 0.60 2.42
CA MET A 138 -15.22 1.02 3.83
C MET A 138 -15.93 2.38 4.01
N VAL A 139 -15.57 3.38 3.20
CA VAL A 139 -16.19 4.72 3.27
C VAL A 139 -17.67 4.68 2.89
N LYS A 140 -18.04 3.87 1.88
CA LYS A 140 -19.43 3.73 1.41
C LYS A 140 -20.33 3.11 2.49
N HIS A 141 -19.84 2.16 3.27
CA HIS A 141 -20.63 1.49 4.32
C HIS A 141 -20.47 2.13 5.70
N CYS A 142 -19.73 3.24 5.82
CA CYS A 142 -19.60 3.94 7.09
C CYS A 142 -20.84 4.79 7.38
N GLU A 143 -21.58 4.44 8.43
CA GLU A 143 -22.80 5.14 8.89
C GLU A 143 -22.56 6.63 9.14
N ILE A 144 -21.46 6.97 9.81
CA ILE A 144 -21.09 8.37 10.12
C ILE A 144 -20.85 9.14 8.83
N CYS A 145 -20.09 8.58 7.89
CA CYS A 145 -19.87 9.24 6.59
C CYS A 145 -21.16 9.41 5.80
N GLN A 146 -22.05 8.41 5.78
CA GLN A 146 -23.34 8.50 5.08
C GLN A 146 -24.23 9.58 5.70
N LYS A 147 -24.28 9.66 7.04
CA LYS A 147 -25.08 10.67 7.75
C LYS A 147 -24.67 12.11 7.39
N TYR A 148 -23.37 12.39 7.35
CA TYR A 148 -22.86 13.74 7.09
C TYR A 148 -22.61 14.07 5.61
N ALA A 149 -22.61 13.06 4.72
CA ALA A 149 -22.47 13.29 3.27
C ALA A 149 -23.68 14.02 2.67
N ASN A 150 -24.89 13.77 3.17
CA ASN A 150 -26.13 14.36 2.68
C ASN A 150 -26.35 15.82 3.09
N SER A 151 -25.52 16.38 3.99
CA SER A 151 -25.73 17.70 4.58
C SER A 151 -25.35 18.88 3.68
N GLN A 152 -24.61 18.66 2.58
CA GLN A 152 -24.14 19.73 1.71
C GLN A 152 -25.07 19.94 0.50
N CYS A 153 -26.32 20.30 0.76
CA CYS A 153 -27.15 20.87 -0.30
C CYS A 153 -26.51 22.20 -0.70
N LYS A 154 -26.13 22.37 -1.98
CA LYS A 154 -25.71 23.67 -2.48
C LYS A 154 -26.85 24.64 -2.22
N GLU A 155 -26.58 25.74 -1.52
CA GLU A 155 -27.55 26.81 -1.42
C GLU A 155 -27.93 27.24 -2.84
N PRO A 156 -29.24 27.29 -3.16
CA PRO A 156 -29.67 27.79 -4.46
C PRO A 156 -29.14 29.21 -4.63
N MET A 157 -28.52 29.47 -5.79
CA MET A 157 -28.06 30.81 -6.14
C MET A 157 -29.27 31.73 -6.18
N VAL A 158 -29.40 32.60 -5.19
CA VAL A 158 -30.37 33.69 -5.22
C VAL A 158 -29.77 34.78 -6.09
N LEU A 159 -30.33 34.95 -7.30
CA LEU A 159 -30.03 36.12 -8.12
C LEU A 159 -30.67 37.33 -7.43
N GLN A 160 -29.83 38.24 -6.95
CA GLN A 160 -30.30 39.52 -6.46
C GLN A 160 -30.85 40.31 -7.66
N GLU A 161 -32.03 40.91 -7.51
CA GLU A 161 -32.60 41.75 -8.57
C GLU A 161 -31.64 42.90 -8.88
N VAL A 162 -31.32 43.06 -10.17
CA VAL A 162 -30.44 44.13 -10.62
C VAL A 162 -31.17 45.45 -10.43
N ALA A 163 -30.59 46.36 -9.65
CA ALA A 163 -31.14 47.68 -9.46
C ALA A 163 -31.24 48.40 -10.82
N GLU A 164 -32.45 48.85 -11.18
CA GLU A 164 -32.73 49.54 -12.45
C GLU A 164 -32.07 50.94 -12.54
N GLY A 165 -31.37 51.39 -11.50
CA GLY A 165 -30.67 52.67 -11.50
C GLY A 165 -29.69 52.83 -10.32
N PRO A 166 -28.87 53.90 -10.33
CA PRO A 166 -27.71 54.04 -9.43
C PRO A 166 -28.04 54.18 -7.94
N TRP A 167 -29.34 54.30 -7.57
CA TRP A 167 -29.81 54.57 -6.20
C TRP A 167 -31.07 53.78 -5.81
N SER A 168 -31.45 52.73 -6.55
CA SER A 168 -32.74 52.03 -6.34
C SER A 168 -32.68 50.78 -5.43
N CYS A 169 -31.56 50.49 -4.78
CA CYS A 169 -31.48 49.40 -3.80
C CYS A 169 -32.41 49.70 -2.61
N ARG A 170 -33.54 49.00 -2.48
CA ARG A 170 -34.38 49.08 -1.28
C ARG A 170 -33.64 48.47 -0.09
N ALA A 171 -33.77 49.13 1.06
CA ALA A 171 -33.30 48.68 2.38
C ALA A 171 -33.99 47.38 2.81
#